data_AF-A0A538RFP9-F1
#
_entry.id   AF-A0A538RFP9-F1
#
_cell.length_a   1.000
_cell.length_b   1.000
_cell.length_c   1.000
_cell.angle_alpha   90.00
_cell.angle_beta   90.00
_cell.angle_gamma   90.00
#
_symmetry.space_group_name_H-M   'P 1'
#
loop_
_entity.id
_entity.type
_entity.pdbx_description
1 polymer ?
#
loop_
_entity_poly.entity_id
_entity_poly.type
_entity_poly.pdbx_seq_one_letter_code
_entity_poly.pdbx_strand_id
1 'polypeptide(L)'
;MDLLRDAGVKVFRSVDHGWHIGVRERLGRRAGRVANLADKVLPVPPAVVQPIVHATDRGPIVELPSSMLLMARNGLRRAVHPRVAAWKARLGLAAAQRAGGTFHLWFHPSNFYYDLERQLDTLGEILRAAAEMRDRGEIEIRPMSSYAA
;
A
#
# COMPACT_ATOMS: atom_id res chain seq x y z
N MET A 1 -2.38 -14.13 -17.47
CA MET A 1 -1.83 -14.67 -16.21
C MET A 1 -0.96 -15.89 -16.45
N ASP A 2 -1.23 -16.69 -17.48
CA ASP A 2 -0.42 -17.87 -17.83
C ASP A 2 1.05 -17.54 -18.12
N LEU A 3 1.33 -16.45 -18.85
CA LEU A 3 2.71 -15.96 -19.05
C LEU A 3 3.48 -15.73 -17.74
N LEU A 4 2.81 -15.23 -16.70
CA LEU A 4 3.44 -14.99 -15.39
C LEU A 4 3.72 -16.33 -14.68
N ARG A 5 2.78 -17.27 -14.77
CA ARG A 5 2.94 -18.62 -14.22
C ARG A 5 4.05 -19.40 -14.92
N ASP A 6 4.14 -19.31 -16.24
CA ASP A 6 5.21 -19.91 -17.04
C ASP A 6 6.59 -19.34 -16.64
N ALA A 7 6.64 -18.06 -16.23
CA ALA A 7 7.83 -17.43 -15.65
C ALA A 7 8.07 -17.75 -14.15
N GLY A 8 7.27 -18.64 -13.55
CA GLY A 8 7.38 -19.05 -12.15
C GLY A 8 6.77 -18.09 -11.13
N VAL A 9 6.06 -17.04 -11.58
CA VAL A 9 5.44 -16.06 -10.67
C VAL A 9 4.15 -16.64 -10.08
N LYS A 10 4.12 -16.76 -8.75
CA LYS A 10 2.95 -17.25 -8.00
C LYS A 10 2.13 -16.15 -7.34
N VAL A 11 2.77 -15.02 -7.01
CA VAL A 11 2.14 -13.86 -6.40
C VAL A 11 2.67 -12.61 -7.07
N PHE A 12 1.80 -11.67 -7.41
CA PHE A 12 2.20 -10.37 -7.96
C PHE A 12 1.42 -9.24 -7.30
N ARG A 13 2.00 -8.04 -7.32
CA ARG A 13 1.36 -6.83 -6.81
C ARG A 13 0.65 -6.10 -7.94
N SER A 14 -0.62 -5.77 -7.76
CA SER A 14 -1.37 -4.93 -8.70
C SER A 14 -1.50 -3.48 -8.24
N VAL A 15 -2.34 -2.71 -8.93
CA VAL A 15 -2.50 -1.27 -8.73
C VAL A 15 -3.08 -0.92 -7.35
N ASP A 16 -2.88 0.32 -6.96
CA ASP A 16 -3.51 0.89 -5.77
C ASP A 16 -5.05 0.88 -5.94
N HIS A 17 -5.79 0.62 -4.87
CA HIS A 17 -7.26 0.62 -4.84
C HIS A 17 -7.83 1.81 -4.04
N GLY A 18 -7.04 2.89 -3.88
CA GLY A 18 -7.47 4.09 -3.17
C GLY A 18 -8.76 4.75 -3.73
N TRP A 19 -9.53 5.37 -2.83
CA TRP A 19 -10.82 6.05 -3.11
C TRP A 19 -10.76 7.09 -4.25
N HIS A 20 -9.60 7.72 -4.44
CA HIS A 20 -9.38 8.73 -5.48
C HIS A 20 -9.52 8.15 -6.90
N ILE A 21 -9.38 6.83 -7.08
CA ILE A 21 -9.61 6.12 -8.34
C ILE A 21 -11.11 6.09 -8.67
N GLY A 22 -11.95 5.74 -7.70
CA GLY A 22 -13.41 5.79 -7.87
C GLY A 22 -13.94 7.20 -8.16
N VAL A 23 -13.31 8.23 -7.57
CA VAL A 23 -13.63 9.64 -7.91
C VAL A 23 -13.28 9.97 -9.35
N ARG A 24 -12.13 9.48 -9.85
CA ARG A 24 -11.73 9.67 -11.24
C ARG A 24 -12.72 9.04 -12.22
N GLU A 25 -13.22 7.86 -11.91
CA GLU A 25 -14.17 7.13 -12.75
C GLU A 25 -15.54 7.81 -12.78
N ARG A 26 -16.01 8.33 -11.64
CA ARG A 26 -17.33 8.98 -11.52
C ARG A 26 -17.35 10.44 -12.00
N LEU A 27 -16.31 11.21 -11.68
CA LEU A 27 -16.28 12.67 -11.85
C LEU A 27 -15.21 13.15 -12.85
N GLY A 28 -14.52 12.22 -13.49
CA GLY A 28 -13.55 12.50 -14.55
C GLY A 28 -12.13 12.85 -14.07
N ARG A 29 -11.24 13.07 -15.05
CA ARG A 29 -9.78 13.14 -14.84
C ARG A 29 -9.31 14.28 -13.93
N ARG A 30 -9.98 15.44 -13.98
CA ARG A 30 -9.61 16.62 -13.16
C ARG A 30 -9.94 16.39 -11.69
N ALA A 31 -11.16 15.93 -11.40
CA ALA A 31 -11.58 15.58 -10.05
C ALA A 31 -10.69 14.48 -9.44
N GLY A 32 -10.36 13.45 -10.22
CA GLY A 32 -9.44 12.40 -9.77
C GLY A 32 -8.03 12.90 -9.40
N ARG A 33 -7.50 13.92 -10.10
CA ARG A 33 -6.22 14.54 -9.74
C ARG A 33 -6.28 15.30 -8.43
N VAL A 34 -7.35 16.06 -8.21
CA VAL A 34 -7.58 16.79 -6.95
C VAL A 34 -7.76 15.81 -5.81
N ALA A 35 -8.56 14.76 -5.99
CA ALA A 35 -8.75 13.69 -5.01
C ALA A 35 -7.43 12.99 -4.66
N ASN A 36 -6.57 12.68 -5.64
CA ASN A 36 -5.26 12.09 -5.39
C ASN A 36 -4.33 13.04 -4.62
N LEU A 37 -4.38 14.35 -4.90
CA LEU A 37 -3.63 15.33 -4.11
C LEU A 37 -4.16 15.42 -2.68
N ALA A 38 -5.49 15.47 -2.51
CA ALA A 38 -6.16 15.49 -1.22
C ALA A 38 -5.81 14.23 -0.41
N ASP A 39 -5.84 13.05 -1.01
CA ASP A 39 -5.44 11.80 -0.37
C ASP A 39 -4.01 11.86 0.17
N LYS A 40 -3.09 12.53 -0.52
CA LYS A 40 -1.69 12.64 -0.07
C LYS A 40 -1.49 13.56 1.12
N VAL A 41 -2.41 14.50 1.35
CA VAL A 41 -2.29 15.50 2.43
C VAL A 41 -3.24 15.22 3.59
N LEU A 42 -4.35 14.53 3.34
CA LEU A 42 -5.36 14.18 4.33
C LEU A 42 -5.08 12.80 4.95
N PRO A 43 -5.34 12.61 6.25
CA PRO A 43 -5.21 11.33 6.92
C PRO A 43 -6.41 10.42 6.61
N VAL A 44 -6.68 10.16 5.32
CA VAL A 44 -7.70 9.19 4.91
C VAL A 44 -7.10 7.78 5.04
N PRO A 45 -7.78 6.81 5.67
CA PRO A 45 -7.28 5.44 5.76
C PRO A 45 -7.02 4.85 4.37
N PRO A 46 -5.83 4.25 4.13
CA PRO A 46 -5.57 3.44 2.95
C PRO A 46 -6.56 2.27 2.81
N ALA A 47 -6.73 1.77 1.59
CA ALA A 47 -7.61 0.63 1.35
C ALA A 47 -7.09 -0.64 2.04
N VAL A 48 -7.96 -1.34 2.75
CA VAL A 48 -7.72 -2.74 3.14
C VAL A 48 -8.10 -3.61 1.96
N VAL A 49 -7.21 -4.51 1.57
CA VAL A 49 -7.36 -5.31 0.36
C VAL A 49 -7.44 -6.79 0.70
N GLN A 50 -8.10 -7.56 -0.16
CA GLN A 50 -8.08 -9.01 -0.11
C GLN A 50 -7.18 -9.54 -1.23
N PRO A 51 -6.38 -10.59 -0.98
CA PRO A 51 -5.72 -11.32 -2.06
C PRO A 51 -6.76 -11.89 -3.01
N ILE A 52 -6.54 -11.74 -4.31
CA ILE A 52 -7.44 -12.24 -5.35
C ILE A 52 -6.75 -13.43 -6.02
N VAL A 53 -7.40 -14.59 -5.99
CA VAL A 53 -6.88 -15.79 -6.65
C VAL A 53 -7.43 -15.86 -8.07
N HIS A 54 -6.53 -15.85 -9.04
CA HIS A 54 -6.87 -16.06 -10.45
C HIS A 54 -6.56 -17.50 -10.83
N ALA A 55 -7.59 -18.24 -11.28
CA ALA A 55 -7.39 -19.55 -11.89
C ALA A 55 -6.75 -19.37 -13.27
N THR A 56 -5.78 -20.22 -13.59
CA THR A 56 -5.11 -20.25 -14.90
C THR A 56 -4.84 -21.70 -15.28
N ASP A 57 -4.62 -21.98 -16.56
CA ASP A 57 -4.36 -23.33 -17.08
C ASP A 57 -3.04 -23.92 -16.54
N ARG A 58 -2.20 -23.08 -15.93
CA ARG A 58 -0.88 -23.40 -15.35
C ARG A 58 -0.89 -23.39 -13.81
N GLY A 59 -2.08 -23.41 -13.22
CA GLY A 59 -2.30 -23.34 -11.78
C GLY A 59 -2.53 -21.90 -11.27
N PRO A 60 -2.99 -21.75 -10.02
CA PRO A 60 -3.47 -20.47 -9.52
C PRO A 60 -2.35 -19.45 -9.37
N ILE A 61 -2.66 -18.18 -9.66
CA ILE A 61 -1.80 -17.04 -9.33
C ILE A 61 -2.55 -16.11 -8.37
N VAL A 62 -1.84 -15.57 -7.38
CA VAL A 62 -2.43 -14.64 -6.42
C VAL A 62 -2.04 -13.20 -6.78
N GLU A 63 -3.04 -12.38 -7.00
CA GLU A 63 -2.90 -10.94 -7.05
C GLU A 63 -3.02 -10.38 -5.63
N LEU A 64 -2.04 -9.58 -5.22
CA LEU A 64 -2.13 -8.79 -4.00
C LEU A 64 -2.24 -7.31 -4.38
N PRO A 65 -3.44 -6.73 -4.28
CA PRO A 65 -3.61 -5.29 -4.50
C PRO A 65 -2.74 -4.46 -3.56
N SER A 66 -2.44 -3.22 -3.98
CA SER A 66 -1.66 -2.30 -3.15
C SER A 66 -2.58 -1.42 -2.30
N SER A 67 -2.16 -1.11 -1.07
CA SER A 67 -2.92 -0.20 -0.18
C SER A 67 -2.30 1.19 -0.13
N MET A 68 -0.98 1.28 0.00
CA MET A 68 -0.31 2.55 0.23
C MET A 68 1.12 2.57 -0.33
N LEU A 69 1.41 3.57 -1.14
CA LEU A 69 2.77 3.93 -1.54
C LEU A 69 3.40 4.88 -0.52
N LEU A 70 4.53 4.51 0.08
CA LEU A 70 5.42 5.46 0.74
C LEU A 70 6.17 6.26 -0.34
N MET A 71 5.61 7.42 -0.67
CA MET A 71 6.03 8.25 -1.80
C MET A 71 7.33 9.03 -1.52
N ALA A 72 8.13 9.24 -2.57
CA ALA A 72 9.31 10.10 -2.55
C ALA A 72 8.98 11.54 -2.11
N ARG A 73 9.96 12.21 -1.48
CA ARG A 73 9.84 13.59 -0.95
C ARG A 73 10.39 14.68 -1.87
N ASN A 74 10.42 14.44 -3.17
CA ASN A 74 10.95 15.37 -4.16
C ASN A 74 9.89 16.35 -4.72
N GLY A 75 10.36 17.49 -5.24
CA GLY A 75 9.49 18.50 -5.88
C GLY A 75 8.38 19.00 -4.96
N LEU A 76 7.14 19.08 -5.47
CA LEU A 76 5.95 19.50 -4.71
C LEU A 76 5.57 18.53 -3.57
N ARG A 77 6.04 17.28 -3.63
CA ARG A 77 5.70 16.25 -2.62
C ARG A 77 6.37 16.51 -1.27
N ARG A 78 7.41 17.36 -1.23
CA ARG A 78 8.06 17.80 0.01
C ARG A 78 7.10 18.49 0.98
N ALA A 79 6.05 19.12 0.44
CA ALA A 79 5.06 19.85 1.23
C ALA A 79 4.18 18.93 2.09
N VAL A 80 4.11 17.64 1.74
CA VAL A 80 3.42 16.65 2.58
C VAL A 80 4.25 16.43 3.85
N HIS A 81 3.65 16.70 5.00
CA HIS A 81 4.33 16.50 6.28
C HIS A 81 4.61 15.00 6.51
N PRO A 82 5.83 14.57 6.91
CA PRO A 82 6.17 13.15 7.04
C PRO A 82 5.22 12.36 7.95
N ARG A 83 4.80 12.97 9.06
CA ARG A 83 3.83 12.38 10.00
C ARG A 83 2.50 11.99 9.35
N VAL A 84 2.10 12.62 8.24
CA VAL A 84 0.88 12.22 7.52
C VAL A 84 1.02 10.80 6.98
N ALA A 85 2.19 10.44 6.45
CA ALA A 85 2.43 9.08 5.97
C ALA A 85 2.37 8.06 7.12
N ALA A 86 3.02 8.37 8.26
CA ALA A 86 2.98 7.51 9.44
C ALA A 86 1.54 7.36 9.98
N TRP A 87 0.78 8.45 10.05
CA TRP A 87 -0.63 8.43 10.46
C TRP A 87 -1.51 7.62 9.50
N LYS A 88 -1.36 7.80 8.19
CA LYS A 88 -2.10 7.00 7.19
C LYS A 88 -1.78 5.52 7.33
N ALA A 89 -0.53 5.15 7.54
CA ALA A 89 -0.17 3.76 7.76
C ALA A 89 -0.80 3.18 9.03
N ARG A 90 -0.80 3.93 10.15
CA ARG A 90 -1.50 3.52 11.38
C ARG A 90 -3.00 3.32 11.16
N LEU A 91 -3.64 4.21 10.40
CA LEU A 91 -5.05 4.06 10.03
C LEU A 91 -5.29 2.84 9.15
N GLY A 92 -4.38 2.54 8.21
CA GLY A 92 -4.44 1.34 7.37
C GLY A 92 -4.29 0.05 8.18
N LEU A 93 -3.34 0.00 9.11
CA LEU A 93 -3.14 -1.13 10.03
C LEU A 93 -4.38 -1.34 10.92
N ALA A 94 -4.91 -0.28 11.53
CA ALA A 94 -6.13 -0.34 12.33
C ALA A 94 -7.37 -0.74 11.51
N ALA A 95 -7.43 -0.33 10.24
CA ALA A 95 -8.49 -0.77 9.34
C ALA A 95 -8.37 -2.27 9.04
N ALA A 96 -7.16 -2.78 8.74
CA ALA A 96 -6.93 -4.20 8.47
C ALA A 96 -7.24 -5.07 9.70
N GLN A 97 -6.86 -4.61 10.90
CA GLN A 97 -7.19 -5.26 12.16
C GLN A 97 -8.70 -5.37 12.39
N ARG A 98 -9.47 -4.30 12.12
CA ARG A 98 -10.93 -4.28 12.36
C ARG A 98 -11.74 -5.02 11.31
N ALA A 99 -11.41 -4.84 10.03
CA ALA A 99 -12.20 -5.35 8.92
C ALA A 99 -11.78 -6.76 8.47
N GLY A 100 -10.60 -7.22 8.90
CA GLY A 100 -9.92 -8.35 8.30
C GLY A 100 -9.38 -8.00 6.90
N GLY A 101 -8.29 -8.67 6.50
CA GLY A 101 -7.64 -8.46 5.21
C GLY A 101 -6.20 -7.97 5.32
N THR A 102 -5.68 -7.40 4.24
CA THR A 102 -4.27 -7.03 4.11
C THR A 102 -4.12 -5.52 3.93
N PHE A 103 -3.20 -4.93 4.70
CA PHE A 103 -2.67 -3.60 4.42
C PHE A 103 -1.30 -3.75 3.74
N HIS A 104 -1.21 -3.44 2.45
CA HIS A 104 0.00 -3.57 1.67
C HIS A 104 0.71 -2.21 1.50
N LEU A 105 1.72 -1.98 2.34
CA LEU A 105 2.67 -0.87 2.21
C LEU A 105 3.75 -1.22 1.19
N TRP A 106 4.04 -0.32 0.25
CA TRP A 106 5.10 -0.52 -0.72
C TRP A 106 5.87 0.78 -1.02
N PHE A 107 7.09 0.63 -1.53
CA PHE A 107 7.96 1.73 -1.94
C PHE A 107 8.95 1.29 -3.02
N HIS A 108 9.60 2.26 -3.65
CA HIS A 108 10.79 2.02 -4.48
C HIS A 108 12.04 2.49 -3.74
N PRO A 109 13.21 1.84 -3.92
CA PRO A 109 14.46 2.35 -3.37
C PRO A 109 14.74 3.81 -3.75
N SER A 110 14.39 4.20 -4.97
CA SER A 110 14.51 5.59 -5.44
C SER A 110 13.64 6.60 -4.68
N ASN A 111 12.63 6.16 -3.92
CA ASN A 111 11.83 7.06 -3.09
C ASN A 111 12.61 7.63 -1.89
N PHE A 112 13.69 6.97 -1.48
CA PHE A 112 14.54 7.35 -0.35
C PHE A 112 15.70 8.26 -0.74
N TYR A 113 15.95 8.46 -2.04
CA TYR A 113 17.11 9.22 -2.51
C TYR A 113 17.12 10.68 -2.01
N TYR A 114 15.94 11.29 -1.87
CA TYR A 114 15.80 12.67 -1.39
C TYR A 114 15.36 12.68 0.08
N ASP A 115 16.11 13.42 0.92
CA ASP A 115 15.85 13.53 2.37
C ASP A 115 15.86 12.13 3.04
N LEU A 116 16.94 11.39 2.79
CA LEU A 116 17.11 9.96 3.13
C LEU A 116 16.81 9.67 4.60
N GLU A 117 17.47 10.39 5.51
CA GLU A 117 17.32 10.17 6.96
C GLU A 117 15.85 10.33 7.37
N ARG A 118 15.20 11.42 6.96
CA ARG A 118 13.79 11.65 7.29
C ARG A 118 12.86 10.60 6.69
N GLN A 119 13.16 10.11 5.49
CA GLN A 119 12.39 9.02 4.87
C GLN A 119 12.56 7.70 5.63
N LEU A 120 13.79 7.38 6.04
CA LEU A 120 14.06 6.21 6.86
C LEU A 120 13.39 6.34 8.24
N ASP A 121 13.40 7.52 8.85
CA ASP A 121 12.68 7.79 10.09
C ASP A 121 11.17 7.57 9.92
N THR A 122 10.60 8.08 8.82
CA THR A 122 9.17 7.91 8.50
C THR A 122 8.83 6.42 8.32
N LEU A 123 9.66 5.67 7.58
CA LEU A 123 9.48 4.22 7.45
C LEU A 123 9.61 3.53 8.82
N GLY A 124 10.60 3.92 9.62
CA GLY A 124 10.84 3.38 10.96
C GLY A 124 9.66 3.60 11.90
N GLU A 125 9.02 4.78 11.87
CA GLU A 125 7.79 5.04 12.61
C GLU A 125 6.64 4.10 12.21
N ILE A 126 6.50 3.82 10.91
CA ILE A 126 5.47 2.91 10.39
C ILE A 126 5.75 1.47 10.84
N LEU A 127 7.00 1.01 10.66
CA LEU A 127 7.41 -0.35 11.02
C LEU A 127 7.29 -0.58 12.54
N ARG A 128 7.63 0.42 13.36
CA ARG A 128 7.47 0.34 14.81
C ARG A 128 6.00 0.17 15.20
N ALA A 129 5.09 0.95 14.60
CA ALA A 129 3.66 0.80 14.85
C ALA A 129 3.14 -0.59 14.44
N ALA A 130 3.58 -1.12 13.29
CA ALA A 130 3.21 -2.48 12.86
C ALA A 130 3.76 -3.55 13.80
N ALA A 131 5.01 -3.41 14.25
CA ALA A 131 5.63 -4.32 15.21
C ALA A 131 4.88 -4.33 16.55
N GLU A 132 4.55 -3.17 17.09
CA GLU A 132 3.78 -3.04 18.33
C GLU A 132 2.40 -3.72 18.22
N MET A 133 1.70 -3.57 17.09
CA MET A 133 0.41 -4.26 16.86
C MET A 133 0.59 -5.77 16.73
N ARG A 134 1.63 -6.24 16.02
CA ARG A 134 1.98 -7.66 15.93
C ARG A 134 2.28 -8.25 17.31
N ASP A 135 3.06 -7.56 18.13
CA ASP A 135 3.47 -8.04 19.45
C ASP A 135 2.29 -8.15 20.42
N ARG A 136 1.21 -7.39 20.19
CA ARG A 136 -0.08 -7.56 20.87
C ARG A 136 -1.00 -8.63 20.26
N GLY A 137 -0.56 -9.30 19.19
CA GLY A 137 -1.35 -10.31 18.48
C GLY A 137 -2.50 -9.74 17.62
N GLU A 138 -2.47 -8.44 17.32
CA GLU A 138 -3.56 -7.76 16.60
C GLU A 138 -3.48 -7.95 15.08
N ILE A 139 -2.28 -8.17 14.56
CA ILE A 139 -2.00 -8.36 13.13
C ILE A 139 -0.86 -9.35 12.93
N GLU A 140 -0.77 -9.91 11.72
CA GLU A 140 0.40 -10.64 11.24
C GLU A 140 1.18 -9.80 10.23
N ILE A 141 2.50 -9.90 10.26
CA ILE A 141 3.38 -9.32 9.23
C ILE A 141 3.85 -10.46 8.33
N ARG A 142 3.50 -10.40 7.05
CA ARG A 142 3.78 -11.47 6.09
C ARG A 142 4.51 -10.96 4.85
N PRO A 143 5.51 -11.70 4.32
CA PRO A 143 6.03 -11.42 2.98
C PRO A 143 4.98 -11.80 1.93
N MET A 144 5.00 -11.15 0.76
CA MET A 144 4.07 -11.48 -0.33
C MET A 144 4.13 -12.97 -0.74
N SER A 145 5.30 -13.59 -0.66
CA SER A 145 5.48 -15.01 -0.97
C SER A 145 4.64 -15.93 -0.09
N SER A 146 4.20 -15.51 1.09
CA SER A 146 3.35 -16.34 1.95
C SER A 146 1.92 -16.51 1.44
N TYR A 147 1.53 -15.74 0.42
CA TYR A 147 0.25 -15.89 -0.28
C TYR A 147 0.38 -16.83 -1.49
N ALA A 148 1.59 -17.31 -1.81
CA ALA A 148 1.76 -18.33 -2.83
C ALA A 148 1.18 -19.64 -2.30
N ALA A 149 0.12 -20.13 -2.92
CA ALA A 149 -0.32 -21.51 -2.75
C ALA A 149 0.73 -22.50 -3.30
#